data_AF-A0A446C8X3-F1
#
_entry.id   AF-A0A446C8X3-F1
#
_cell.length_a   1.000
_cell.length_b   1.000
_cell.length_c   1.000
_cell.angle_alpha   90.00
_cell.angle_beta   90.00
_cell.angle_gamma   90.00
#
_symmetry.space_group_name_H-M   'P 1'
#
loop_
_entity.id
_entity.type
_entity.pdbx_description
1 polymer ?
#
loop_
_entity_poly.entity_id
_entity_poly.type
_entity_poly.pdbx_seq_one_letter_code
_entity_poly.pdbx_strand_id
1 'polypeptide(L)' 'MNKINDGGPAFPNVPEGAGSRWADWDTGMTLRDYFAAKALSGLAGRKFHKGDREDGYAEWAAAMAYEFADAMLAARGAQ' A
#
# COMPACT_ATOMS: atom_id res chain seq x y z
N MET A 1 6.21 -12.54 15.62
CA MET A 1 6.02 -11.79 14.36
C MET A 1 4.87 -10.83 14.58
N ASN A 2 5.10 -9.52 14.57
CA ASN A 2 4.01 -8.55 14.66
C ASN A 2 3.20 -8.64 13.37
N LYS A 3 1.89 -8.82 13.49
CA LYS A 3 0.98 -8.79 12.33
C LYS A 3 1.01 -7.38 11.75
N ILE A 4 1.35 -7.26 10.47
CA ILE A 4 1.31 -5.98 9.74
C ILE A 4 -0.14 -5.51 9.71
N ASN A 5 -0.39 -4.25 10.04
CA ASN A 5 -1.69 -3.62 9.82
C ASN A 5 -1.79 -3.27 8.33
N ASP A 6 -2.47 -4.10 7.56
CA ASP A 6 -2.63 -3.94 6.11
C ASP A 6 -3.90 -3.14 5.73
N GLY A 7 -4.77 -2.88 6.71
CA GLY A 7 -6.03 -2.16 6.53
C GLY A 7 -7.16 -2.97 5.87
N GLY A 8 -6.93 -4.25 5.53
CA GLY A 8 -7.86 -5.07 4.76
C GLY A 8 -7.83 -4.79 3.24
N PRO A 9 -8.77 -5.37 2.46
CA PRO A 9 -8.82 -5.21 1.00
C PRO A 9 -8.96 -3.74 0.57
N ALA A 10 -8.18 -3.31 -0.43
CA ALA A 10 -8.23 -1.95 -0.96
C ALA A 10 -9.57 -1.58 -1.59
N PHE A 11 -10.22 -2.58 -2.22
CA PHE A 11 -11.51 -2.45 -2.88
C PHE A 11 -12.39 -3.62 -2.46
N PRO A 12 -13.06 -3.54 -1.31
CA PRO A 12 -13.91 -4.62 -0.81
C PRO A 12 -15.01 -4.94 -1.84
N ASN A 13 -15.05 -6.18 -2.31
CA ASN A 13 -15.96 -6.62 -3.35
C ASN A 13 -17.01 -7.62 -2.86
N VAL A 14 -16.87 -8.15 -1.64
CA VAL A 14 -17.81 -9.09 -1.05
C VAL A 14 -18.91 -8.33 -0.31
N PRO A 15 -20.17 -8.35 -0.80
CA PRO A 15 -21.29 -7.73 -0.08
C PRO A 15 -21.53 -8.44 1.24
N GLU A 16 -22.04 -7.69 2.21
CA GLU A 16 -22.46 -8.26 3.49
C GLU A 16 -23.49 -9.39 3.27
N GLY A 17 -23.22 -10.57 3.84
CA GLY A 17 -24.09 -11.74 3.70
C GLY A 17 -23.82 -12.67 2.51
N ALA A 18 -22.77 -12.44 1.70
CA ALA A 18 -22.42 -13.33 0.59
C ALA A 18 -22.07 -14.78 1.02
N GLY A 19 -21.80 -15.00 2.31
CA GLY A 19 -21.42 -16.30 2.87
C GLY A 19 -19.95 -16.65 2.63
N SER A 20 -19.50 -17.74 3.26
CA SER A 20 -18.08 -18.15 3.27
C SER A 20 -17.52 -18.54 1.90
N ARG A 21 -18.38 -18.79 0.91
CA ARG A 21 -17.98 -19.16 -0.46
C ARG A 21 -17.17 -18.05 -1.17
N TRP A 22 -17.29 -16.80 -0.72
CA TRP A 22 -16.63 -15.64 -1.31
C TRP A 22 -15.57 -15.02 -0.40
N ALA A 23 -15.28 -15.64 0.74
CA ALA A 23 -14.35 -15.09 1.74
C ALA A 23 -12.92 -14.87 1.19
N ASP A 24 -12.51 -15.69 0.21
CA ASP A 24 -11.19 -15.61 -0.43
C ASP A 24 -11.21 -14.92 -1.80
N TRP A 25 -12.37 -14.42 -2.23
CA TRP A 25 -12.53 -13.76 -3.53
C TRP A 25 -11.86 -12.36 -3.58
N ASP A 26 -11.42 -11.87 -2.43
CA ASP A 26 -10.96 -10.50 -2.21
C ASP A 26 -9.46 -10.41 -1.87
N THR A 27 -8.65 -11.38 -2.32
CA THR A 27 -7.20 -11.42 -2.05
C THR A 27 -6.36 -10.46 -2.90
N GLY A 28 -6.98 -9.41 -3.47
CA GLY A 28 -6.30 -8.38 -4.24
C GLY A 28 -5.31 -7.55 -3.41
N MET A 29 -5.10 -6.29 -3.79
CA MET A 29 -4.25 -5.40 -3.00
C MET A 29 -4.88 -5.09 -1.64
N THR A 30 -4.07 -4.99 -0.60
CA THR A 30 -4.49 -4.42 0.68
C THR A 30 -4.57 -2.89 0.59
N LEU A 31 -5.26 -2.23 1.54
CA LEU A 31 -5.26 -0.77 1.60
C LEU A 31 -3.84 -0.20 1.77
N ARG A 32 -2.98 -0.90 2.51
CA ARG A 32 -1.56 -0.59 2.61
C ARG A 32 -0.87 -0.58 1.25
N ASP A 33 -1.05 -1.64 0.47
CA ASP A 33 -0.46 -1.76 -0.87
C ASP A 33 -0.99 -0.67 -1.81
N TYR A 34 -2.28 -0.35 -1.71
CA TYR A 34 -2.91 0.70 -2.51
C TYR A 34 -2.34 2.09 -2.19
N PHE A 35 -2.22 2.45 -0.91
CA PHE A 35 -1.61 3.72 -0.52
C PHE A 35 -0.13 3.78 -0.93
N ALA A 36 0.61 2.69 -0.75
CA ALA A 36 2.00 2.62 -1.19
C ALA A 36 2.11 2.81 -2.71
N ALA A 37 1.27 2.16 -3.51
CA ALA A 37 1.25 2.34 -4.96
C ALA A 37 0.95 3.79 -5.37
N LYS A 38 0.03 4.47 -4.67
CA LYS A 38 -0.27 5.89 -4.90
C LYS A 38 0.92 6.79 -4.57
N ALA A 39 1.57 6.57 -3.42
CA ALA A 39 2.76 7.33 -3.03
C ALA A 39 3.92 7.09 -4.00
N LEU A 40 4.17 5.83 -4.37
CA LEU A 40 5.22 5.42 -5.30
C LEU A 40 5.06 6.08 -6.67
N SER A 41 3.82 6.23 -7.17
CA SER A 41 3.58 6.92 -8.45
C SER A 41 4.07 8.37 -8.43
N GLY A 42 3.89 9.09 -7.32
CA GLY A 42 4.42 10.45 -7.15
C GLY A 42 5.94 10.47 -7.02
N LEU A 43 6.51 9.56 -6.22
CA LEU A 43 7.96 9.43 -6.04
C LEU A 43 8.65 9.10 -7.38
N ALA A 44 8.10 8.18 -8.17
CA ALA A 44 8.63 7.79 -9.47
C ALA A 44 8.53 8.90 -10.54
N GLY A 45 7.66 9.90 -10.35
CA GLY A 45 7.50 11.04 -11.25
C GLY A 45 8.56 12.13 -11.12
N ARG A 46 9.44 12.06 -10.10
CA ARG A 46 10.53 13.01 -9.90
C ARG A 46 11.54 12.95 -11.06
N LYS A 47 12.03 14.12 -11.51
CA LYS A 47 13.11 14.15 -12.52
C LYS A 47 14.37 13.52 -11.94
N PHE A 48 14.85 12.47 -12.60
CA PHE A 48 16.09 11.78 -12.24
C PHE A 48 17.31 12.51 -12.79
N HIS A 49 18.33 12.68 -11.96
CA HIS A 49 19.68 12.99 -12.43
C HIS A 49 20.42 11.69 -12.76
N LYS A 50 21.42 11.78 -13.65
CA LYS A 50 22.14 10.61 -14.19
C LYS A 50 22.78 9.73 -13.08
N GLY A 51 23.05 10.28 -11.89
CA GLY A 51 23.56 9.54 -10.72
C GLY A 51 22.51 9.00 -9.75
N ASP A 52 21.23 9.36 -9.88
CA ASP A 52 20.18 8.91 -8.94
C ASP A 52 19.75 7.46 -9.21
N ARG A 53 20.01 6.94 -10.41
CA ARG A 53 19.63 5.59 -10.81
C ARG A 53 20.62 4.51 -10.37
N GLU A 54 21.83 4.90 -9.95
CA GLU A 54 22.93 3.94 -9.85
C GLU A 54 22.94 3.18 -8.52
N ASP A 55 22.44 3.72 -7.40
CA ASP A 55 22.37 2.96 -6.13
C ASP A 55 21.15 3.32 -5.27
N GLY A 56 20.26 2.34 -5.02
CA GLY A 56 19.32 2.38 -3.89
C GLY A 56 18.03 3.20 -4.05
N TYR A 57 17.79 3.86 -5.19
CA TYR A 57 16.59 4.70 -5.36
C TYR A 57 15.29 3.89 -5.32
N ALA A 58 15.27 2.72 -5.97
CA ALA A 58 14.08 1.88 -6.01
C ALA A 58 13.72 1.40 -4.59
N GLU A 59 14.72 1.00 -3.82
CA GLU A 59 14.61 0.58 -2.43
C GLU A 59 14.15 1.75 -1.54
N TRP A 60 14.74 2.93 -1.70
CA TRP A 60 14.32 4.14 -0.99
C TRP A 60 12.88 4.53 -1.30
N ALA A 61 12.50 4.54 -2.58
CA ALA A 61 11.16 4.90 -3.01
C ALA A 61 10.11 3.88 -2.52
N ALA A 62 10.44 2.59 -2.54
CA ALA A 62 9.59 1.54 -1.99
C ALA A 62 9.42 1.70 -0.47
N ALA A 63 10.50 1.91 0.28
CA ALA A 63 10.45 2.12 1.72
C ALA A 63 9.59 3.34 2.08
N MET A 64 9.87 4.49 1.45
CA MET A 64 9.14 5.73 1.64
C MET A 64 7.65 5.58 1.30
N ALA A 65 7.31 4.85 0.23
CA ALA A 65 5.91 4.60 -0.14
C ALA A 65 5.14 3.83 0.94
N TYR A 66 5.76 2.81 1.56
CA TYR A 66 5.15 2.08 2.67
C TYR A 66 5.08 2.90 3.96
N GLU A 67 6.02 3.79 4.22
CA GLU A 67 5.93 4.73 5.35
C GLU A 67 4.70 5.65 5.22
N PHE A 68 4.45 6.19 4.02
CA PHE A 68 3.22 6.95 3.75
C PHE A 68 1.96 6.08 3.95
N ALA A 69 1.97 4.84 3.47
CA ALA A 69 0.84 3.92 3.63
C ALA A 69 0.52 3.65 5.11
N ASP A 70 1.55 3.38 5.91
CA ASP A 70 1.42 3.10 7.35
C ASP A 70 0.91 4.35 8.10
N ALA A 71 1.39 5.54 7.74
CA ALA A 71 0.90 6.80 8.30
C ALA A 71 -0.59 7.06 7.98
N MET A 72 -1.03 6.74 6.76
CA MET A 72 -2.44 6.88 6.36
C MET A 72 -3.35 5.90 7.11
N LEU A 73 -2.90 4.65 7.32
CA LEU A 73 -3.64 3.68 8.11
C LEU A 73 -3.73 4.07 9.58
N ALA A 74 -2.64 4.60 10.16
CA ALA A 74 -2.63 5.11 11.53
C ALA A 74 -3.61 6.28 11.70
N ALA A 75 -3.61 7.23 10.76
CA ALA A 75 -4.53 8.37 10.78
C ALA A 75 -6.01 7.93 10.71
N ARG A 76 -6.32 6.87 9.95
CA ARG A 76 -7.67 6.31 9.88
C ARG A 76 -8.11 5.64 11.17
N GLY A 77 -7.20 4.94 11.85
CA GLY A 77 -7.49 4.24 13.11
C GLY A 77 -7.58 5.15 14.34
N ALA A 78 -7.14 6.42 14.23
CA ALA A 78 -7.21 7.42 15.28
C ALA A 78 -8.53 8.23 15.29
N GLN A 79 -9.51 7.84 14.46
CA GLN A 79 -10.76 8.55 14.23
C GLN A 79 -11.94 7.92 14.96
#